data_AF-W5MSI7-F1
#
_entry.id   AF-W5MSI7-F1
#
_cell.length_a   1.000
_cell.length_b   1.000
_cell.length_c   1.000
_cell.angle_alpha   90.00
_cell.angle_beta   90.00
_cell.angle_gamma   90.00
#
_symmetry.space_group_name_H-M   'P 1'
#
loop_
_entity.id
_entity.type
_entity.pdbx_description
1 polymer ?
#
loop_
_entity_poly.entity_id
_entity_poly.type
_entity_poly.pdbx_seq_one_letter_code
_entity_poly.pdbx_strand_id
1 'polypeptide(L)'
;MRVGVHSGNVLCGVIGLQKWQYDVWSHDVTLANHMESGGLPGRVHITEETLSHLQERFEVEEGHGASRDPYLQGRHTFLVIDPQRDRESLKQSEVSTSSQCCQCVCMNPSLSVQC
;
A
#
# COMPACT_ATOMS: atom_id res chain seq x y z
N MET A 1 7.40 0.51 2.69
CA MET A 1 6.88 -0.69 3.40
C MET A 1 5.66 -1.19 2.65
N ARG A 2 5.53 -2.50 2.45
CA ARG A 2 4.33 -3.15 1.87
C ARG A 2 3.82 -4.16 2.90
N VAL A 3 2.53 -4.49 2.81
CA VAL A 3 1.90 -5.43 3.73
C VAL A 3 0.98 -6.34 2.93
N GLY A 4 1.15 -7.66 3.08
CA GLY A 4 0.29 -8.69 2.50
C GLY A 4 -0.39 -9.49 3.60
N VAL A 5 -1.70 -9.75 3.47
CA VAL A 5 -2.49 -10.47 4.47
C VAL A 5 -3.33 -11.55 3.82
N HIS A 6 -3.21 -12.76 4.35
CA HIS A 6 -4.02 -13.91 3.95
C HIS A 6 -4.48 -14.68 5.20
N SER A 7 -5.73 -15.15 5.17
CA SER A 7 -6.32 -15.99 6.20
C SER A 7 -6.36 -17.43 5.72
N GLY A 8 -5.64 -18.30 6.43
CA GLY A 8 -5.51 -19.72 6.08
C GLY A 8 -4.99 -20.54 7.26
N ASN A 9 -4.64 -21.79 6.98
CA ASN A 9 -4.17 -22.74 7.97
C ASN A 9 -2.64 -22.68 8.07
N VAL A 10 -2.13 -22.82 9.29
CA VAL A 10 -0.68 -22.75 9.56
C VAL A 10 -0.20 -23.90 10.42
N LEU A 11 1.00 -24.40 10.12
CA LEU A 11 1.76 -25.26 11.01
C LEU A 11 2.79 -24.40 11.72
N CYS A 12 2.84 -24.47 13.05
CA CYS A 12 3.84 -23.76 13.84
C CYS A 12 4.53 -24.70 14.81
N GLY A 13 5.76 -24.35 15.18
CA GLY A 13 6.55 -25.16 16.09
C GLY A 13 7.80 -24.46 16.57
N VAL A 14 8.45 -25.09 17.54
CA VAL A 14 9.77 -24.68 18.02
C VAL A 14 10.80 -25.67 17.47
N ILE A 15 11.85 -25.16 16.83
CA ILE A 15 12.96 -25.95 16.32
C ILE A 15 14.26 -25.63 17.06
N GLY A 16 15.15 -26.61 17.14
CA GLY A 16 16.47 -26.51 17.75
C GLY A 16 16.55 -27.17 19.12
N LEU A 17 17.75 -27.65 19.47
CA LEU A 17 18.02 -28.30 20.76
C LEU A 17 18.64 -27.36 21.79
N GLN A 18 19.50 -26.43 21.35
CA GLN A 18 20.24 -25.50 22.24
C GLN A 18 19.83 -24.03 22.05
N LYS A 19 19.46 -23.62 20.84
CA LYS A 19 18.86 -22.32 20.55
C LYS A 19 17.51 -22.57 19.92
N TRP A 20 16.46 -22.34 20.70
CA TRP A 20 15.10 -22.59 20.27
C TRP A 20 14.60 -21.42 19.44
N GLN A 21 14.09 -21.72 18.26
CA GLN A 21 13.46 -20.76 17.38
C GLN A 21 12.03 -21.19 17.13
N TYR A 22 11.09 -20.29 17.42
CA TYR A 22 9.70 -20.48 17.02
C TYR A 22 9.55 -20.01 15.57
N ASP A 23 8.91 -20.83 14.76
CA ASP A 23 8.68 -20.52 13.35
C ASP A 23 7.32 -21.08 12.88
N VAL A 24 6.82 -20.53 11.77
CA VAL A 24 5.52 -20.83 11.17
C VAL A 24 5.71 -21.16 9.70
N TRP A 25 5.20 -22.31 9.27
CA TRP A 25 5.26 -22.78 7.89
C TRP A 25 3.90 -23.20 7.39
N SER A 26 3.58 -22.80 6.16
CA SER A 26 2.42 -23.29 5.41
C SER A 26 2.52 -22.82 3.96
N HIS A 27 1.75 -23.46 3.10
CA HIS A 27 1.48 -22.91 1.77
C HIS A 27 0.79 -21.53 1.87
N ASP A 28 -0.06 -21.34 2.87
CA ASP A 28 -0.77 -20.07 3.13
C ASP A 28 0.19 -18.97 3.60
N VAL A 29 1.28 -19.33 4.29
CA VAL A 29 2.36 -18.39 4.65
C VAL A 29 3.14 -17.99 3.40
N THR A 30 3.44 -18.93 2.51
CA THR A 30 4.07 -18.63 1.22
C THR A 30 3.18 -17.72 0.38
N LEU A 31 1.88 -17.97 0.33
CA LEU A 31 0.91 -17.10 -0.33
C LEU A 31 0.91 -15.69 0.27
N ALA A 32 0.91 -15.56 1.60
CA ALA A 32 0.98 -14.25 2.26
C ALA A 32 2.27 -13.49 1.89
N ASN A 33 3.39 -14.21 1.72
CA ASN A 33 4.65 -13.63 1.25
C ASN A 33 4.54 -13.10 -0.19
N HIS A 34 3.90 -13.86 -1.09
CA HIS A 34 3.59 -13.40 -2.44
C HIS A 34 2.61 -12.21 -2.45
N MET A 35 1.65 -12.18 -1.50
CA MET A 35 0.76 -11.03 -1.33
C MET A 35 1.51 -9.75 -0.89
N GLU A 36 2.54 -9.87 -0.04
CA GLU A 36 3.41 -8.73 0.30
C GLU A 36 4.27 -8.30 -0.88
N SER A 37 4.88 -9.27 -1.55
CA SER A 37 5.79 -9.04 -2.69
C SER A 37 5.07 -8.37 -3.85
N GLY A 38 3.87 -8.85 -4.17
CA GLY A 38 2.96 -8.27 -5.15
C GLY A 38 2.13 -7.11 -4.61
N GLY A 39 2.40 -6.59 -3.40
CA GLY A 39 1.66 -5.47 -2.80
C GLY A 39 2.09 -4.09 -3.30
N LEU A 40 1.27 -3.06 -3.07
CA LEU A 40 1.66 -1.65 -3.31
C LEU A 40 2.25 -1.02 -2.04
N PRO A 41 3.24 -0.11 -2.16
CA PRO A 41 3.84 0.54 -1.01
C PRO A 41 2.83 1.36 -0.22
N GLY A 42 2.75 1.11 1.08
CA GLY A 42 1.87 1.78 2.02
C GLY A 42 0.39 1.43 1.88
N ARG A 43 0.04 0.43 1.07
CA ARG A 43 -1.29 -0.18 1.08
C ARG A 43 -1.21 -1.58 1.67
N VAL A 44 -2.34 -2.04 2.20
CA VAL A 44 -2.50 -3.42 2.68
C VAL A 44 -3.15 -4.23 1.57
N HIS A 45 -2.45 -5.27 1.12
CA HIS A 45 -2.90 -6.16 0.07
C HIS A 45 -3.51 -7.42 0.71
N ILE A 46 -4.76 -7.71 0.40
CA ILE A 46 -5.54 -8.77 1.02
C ILE A 46 -6.10 -9.74 -0.03
N THR A 47 -6.33 -10.97 0.40
CA THR A 47 -7.01 -12.01 -0.38
C THR A 47 -8.52 -11.98 -0.15
N GLU A 48 -9.28 -12.65 -1.02
CA GLU A 48 -10.73 -12.79 -0.89
C GLU A 48 -11.15 -13.46 0.43
N GLU A 49 -10.39 -14.46 0.88
CA GLU A 49 -10.64 -15.15 2.14
C GLU A 49 -10.55 -14.17 3.32
N THR A 50 -9.54 -13.31 3.34
CA THR A 50 -9.42 -12.25 4.34
C THR A 50 -10.58 -11.26 4.25
N LEU A 51 -11.01 -10.88 3.04
CA LEU A 51 -12.11 -9.93 2.83
C LEU A 51 -13.43 -10.43 3.44
N SER A 52 -13.74 -11.72 3.27
CA SER A 52 -14.91 -12.36 3.86
C SER A 52 -14.95 -12.21 5.39
N HIS A 53 -13.79 -12.20 6.04
CA HIS A 53 -13.69 -12.04 7.49
C HIS A 53 -13.76 -10.58 7.98
N LEU A 54 -13.61 -9.59 7.10
CA LEU A 54 -13.56 -8.17 7.47
C LEU A 54 -14.95 -7.50 7.63
N GLN A 55 -16.05 -8.22 7.32
CA GLN A 55 -17.43 -7.78 7.56
C GLN A 55 -17.73 -6.35 7.05
N GLU A 56 -17.22 -5.99 5.86
CA GLU A 56 -17.45 -4.70 5.19
C GLU A 56 -17.02 -3.45 5.98
N ARG A 57 -16.16 -3.59 6.99
CA ARG A 57 -15.66 -2.44 7.78
C ARG A 57 -14.66 -1.56 7.04
N PHE A 58 -14.16 -2.03 5.91
CA PHE A 58 -13.12 -1.40 5.14
C PHE A 58 -13.55 -1.28 3.69
N GLU A 59 -13.27 -0.14 3.08
CA GLU A 59 -13.40 0.04 1.64
C GLU A 59 -12.20 -0.60 0.94
N VAL A 60 -12.48 -1.31 -0.16
CA VAL A 60 -11.47 -2.08 -0.89
C VAL A 60 -11.51 -1.77 -2.38
N GLU A 61 -10.33 -1.73 -2.99
CA GLU A 61 -10.09 -1.59 -4.42
C GLU A 61 -9.59 -2.92 -5.00
N GLU A 62 -9.78 -3.16 -6.29
CA GLU A 62 -9.16 -4.32 -6.94
C GLU A 62 -7.63 -4.20 -6.95
N GLY A 63 -6.96 -5.25 -6.48
CA GLY A 63 -5.50 -5.26 -6.38
C GLY A 63 -4.78 -5.63 -7.67
N HIS A 64 -5.40 -6.42 -8.55
CA HIS A 64 -4.75 -7.00 -9.74
C HIS A 64 -3.40 -7.67 -9.45
N GLY A 65 -3.29 -8.40 -8.32
CA GLY A 65 -2.04 -9.05 -7.89
C GLY A 65 -1.41 -9.95 -8.94
N ALA A 66 -2.22 -10.62 -9.75
CA ALA A 66 -1.79 -11.53 -10.83
C ALA A 66 -0.89 -10.88 -11.90
N SER A 67 -0.98 -9.56 -12.09
CA SER A 67 -0.13 -8.82 -13.04
C SER A 67 1.31 -8.66 -12.55
N ARG A 68 1.52 -8.69 -11.23
CA ARG A 68 2.79 -8.40 -10.57
C ARG A 68 3.46 -9.66 -10.08
N ASP A 69 2.66 -10.65 -9.66
CA ASP A 69 3.13 -11.94 -9.21
C ASP A 69 2.35 -13.07 -9.91
N PRO A 70 3.02 -13.92 -10.72
CA PRO A 70 2.39 -15.07 -11.37
C PRO A 70 1.74 -16.07 -10.40
N TYR A 71 2.22 -16.15 -9.16
CA TYR A 71 1.67 -17.05 -8.13
C TYR A 71 0.24 -16.67 -7.72
N LEU A 72 -0.14 -15.42 -7.95
CA LEU A 72 -1.47 -14.89 -7.64
C LEU A 72 -2.45 -15.04 -8.83
N GLN A 73 -2.03 -15.68 -9.92
CA GLN A 73 -2.92 -15.94 -11.06
C GLN A 73 -4.09 -16.84 -10.65
N GLY A 74 -5.30 -16.44 -11.03
CA GLY A 74 -6.54 -17.17 -10.72
C GLY A 74 -7.12 -16.89 -9.34
N ARG A 75 -6.56 -15.95 -8.57
CA ARG A 75 -7.10 -15.51 -7.27
C ARG A 75 -7.56 -14.06 -7.29
N HIS A 76 -8.69 -13.79 -6.64
CA HIS A 76 -9.17 -12.43 -6.43
C HIS A 76 -8.41 -11.78 -5.28
N THR A 77 -7.88 -10.58 -5.55
CA THR A 77 -7.01 -9.85 -4.62
C THR A 77 -7.45 -8.40 -4.54
N PHE A 78 -7.33 -7.81 -3.36
CA PHE A 78 -7.88 -6.49 -3.05
C PHE A 78 -6.88 -5.63 -2.29
N LEU A 79 -6.97 -4.32 -2.45
CA LEU A 79 -6.20 -3.34 -1.71
C LEU A 79 -7.12 -2.56 -0.79
N VAL A 80 -6.78 -2.47 0.50
CA VAL A 80 -7.56 -1.68 1.46
C VAL A 80 -7.27 -0.19 1.25
N ILE A 81 -8.33 0.61 1.15
CA ILE A 81 -8.28 2.06 1.09
C ILE A 81 -8.27 2.60 2.52
N ASP A 82 -7.30 3.46 2.83
CA ASP A 82 -7.29 4.19 4.09
C ASP A 82 -7.92 5.57 3.87
N PRO A 83 -9.09 5.85 4.48
CA PRO A 83 -9.78 7.13 4.30
C PRO A 83 -8.98 8.34 4.81
N GLN A 84 -7.98 8.12 5.69
CA GLN A 84 -7.15 9.23 6.18
C GLN A 84 -5.99 9.56 5.24
N ARG A 85 -5.49 8.59 4.49
CA ARG A 85 -4.29 8.72 3.67
C ARG A 85 -4.54 9.51 2.39
N ASP A 86 -5.76 9.43 1.85
CA ASP A 86 -6.17 10.28 0.72
C ASP A 86 -6.18 11.76 1.10
N ARG A 87 -6.55 12.09 2.35
CA ARG A 87 -6.52 13.47 2.86
C ARG A 87 -5.10 14.02 2.97
N GLU A 88 -4.10 13.16 3.20
CA GLU A 88 -2.70 13.56 3.28
C GLU A 88 -2.04 13.66 1.90
N SER A 89 -2.35 12.74 0.97
CA SER A 89 -1.86 12.80 -0.41
C SER A 89 -2.37 14.02 -1.17
N LEU A 90 -3.64 14.40 -0.96
CA LEU A 90 -4.24 15.63 -1.48
C LEU A 90 -3.52 16.89 -0.95
N LYS A 91 -3.26 16.96 0.37
CA LYS A 91 -2.49 18.07 0.97
C LYS A 91 -1.07 18.16 0.42
N GLN A 92 -0.44 17.03 0.10
CA GLN A 92 0.92 17.01 -0.44
C GLN A 92 0.99 17.47 -1.90
N SER A 93 -0.08 17.27 -2.69
CA SER A 93 -0.22 17.86 -4.04
C SER A 93 -0.54 19.36 -4.05
N GLU A 94 -1.18 19.90 -3.00
CA GLU A 94 -1.41 21.34 -2.84
C GLU A 94 -0.13 22.09 -2.40
N VAL A 95 0.75 21.43 -1.63
CA VAL A 95 2.03 22.01 -1.19
C VAL A 95 3.08 22.05 -2.31
N SER A 96 3.04 21.12 -3.26
CA SER A 96 3.92 21.15 -4.45
C SER A 96 3.47 22.16 -5.51
N THR A 97 2.20 22.59 -5.50
CA THR A 97 1.70 23.66 -6.38
C THR A 97 1.85 25.06 -5.79
N SER A 98 1.88 25.21 -4.45
CA SER A 98 2.11 26.51 -3.80
C SER A 98 3.56 26.99 -3.86
N SER A 99 4.53 26.08 -4.04
CA SER A 99 5.96 26.42 -4.20
C SER A 99 6.35 26.80 -5.64
N GLN A 100 5.46 26.60 -6.62
CA GLN A 100 5.61 27.14 -7.98
C GLN A 100 4.88 28.48 -8.21
N CYS A 101 4.16 29.00 -7.21
CA CYS A 101 3.52 30.32 -7.27
C CYS A 101 4.32 31.43 -6.54
N CYS A 102 5.66 31.32 -6.50
CA CYS A 102 6.54 32.42 -6.07
C CYS A 102 7.31 33.06 -7.24
N GLN A 103 7.00 32.73 -8.49
CA GLN A 103 7.75 33.24 -9.66
C GLN A 103 7.01 34.18 -10.60
N CYS A 104 5.71 34.44 -10.41
CA CYS A 104 4.97 35.23 -11.40
C CYS A 104 3.94 36.20 -10.81
N VAL A 105 4.33 37.16 -9.94
CA VAL A 105 3.63 38.48 -9.91
C VAL A 105 4.56 39.59 -9.43
N CYS A 106 5.43 40.10 -10.33
CA CYS A 106 5.90 41.48 -10.25
C CYS A 106 5.49 42.19 -11.55
N MET A 107 4.17 42.33 -11.78
CA MET A 107 3.67 43.28 -12.79
C MET A 107 3.76 44.69 -12.21
N ASN A 108 4.75 45.42 -12.76
CA ASN A 108 4.89 46.87 -12.87
C ASN A 108 3.82 47.79 -12.26
N PRO A 109 4.29 48.86 -11.61
CA PRO A 109 3.67 50.17 -11.81
C PRO A 109 4.74 51.24 -12.13
N SER A 110 4.69 51.73 -13.37
CA SER A 110 4.81 53.14 -13.76
C SER A 110 6.04 54.00 -13.34
N LEU A 111 6.66 54.56 -14.40
CA LEU A 111 7.23 55.92 -14.56
C LEU A 111 8.76 56.16 -14.47
N SER A 112 9.27 56.71 -15.61
CA SER A 112 10.45 57.57 -15.83
C SER A 112 11.83 56.98 -15.48
N VAL A 113 12.85 57.01 -16.33
CA VAL A 113 13.48 58.20 -16.94
C VAL A 113 14.24 57.78 -18.21
N GLN A 114 14.23 58.68 -19.21
CA GLN A 114 15.01 58.64 -20.44
C GLN A 114 16.52 58.75 -20.20
N CYS A 115 17.28 58.05 -21.05
CA CYS A 115 18.70 58.18 -21.37
C CYS A 115 19.72 58.00 -20.23
#